data_AF-A0A367FSE0-F1
#
_entry.id   AF-A0A367FSE0-F1
#
_cell.length_a   1.000
_cell.length_b   1.000
_cell.length_c   1.000
_cell.angle_alpha   90.00
_cell.angle_beta   90.00
_cell.angle_gamma   90.00
#
_symmetry.space_group_name_H-M   'P 1'
#
loop_
_entity.id
_entity.type
_entity.pdbx_description
1 polymer ?
#
loop_
_entity_poly.entity_id
_entity_poly.type
_entity_poly.pdbx_seq_one_letter_code
_entity_poly.pdbx_strand_id
1 'polypeptide(L)'
;MPIVAFDSFRTYLWDHLPEARGLLQTIAEEETEEAAELEVPLKEVEAGTYELVSRVYWWGVFHPALERRDEKEVERCYAVLEDLLRHGDENLVQCLEVRVVAWLASADWVSESRVYAGERLRARLIP
;
A
#
# COMPACT_ATOMS: atom_id res chain seq x y z
N MET A 1 -17.49 0.97 -6.71
CA MET A 1 -16.48 -0.02 -7.12
C MET A 1 -16.78 -1.36 -6.47
N PRO A 2 -16.34 -2.49 -7.05
CA PRO A 2 -16.35 -3.78 -6.36
C PRO A 2 -15.43 -3.75 -5.13
N ILE A 3 -15.65 -4.67 -4.19
CA ILE A 3 -14.82 -4.82 -2.99
C ILE A 3 -13.41 -5.27 -3.40
N VAL A 4 -12.39 -4.66 -2.80
CA VAL A 4 -10.99 -5.07 -2.95
C VAL A 4 -10.69 -6.11 -1.86
N ALA A 5 -10.57 -7.37 -2.26
CA ALA A 5 -10.25 -8.45 -1.33
C ALA A 5 -8.78 -8.36 -0.87
N PHE A 6 -8.52 -8.82 0.36
CA PHE A 6 -7.19 -8.85 0.96
C PHE A 6 -6.15 -9.48 0.03
N ASP A 7 -6.43 -10.67 -0.50
CA ASP A 7 -5.51 -11.42 -1.36
C ASP A 7 -5.40 -10.84 -2.79
N SER A 8 -6.25 -9.88 -3.15
CA SER A 8 -6.22 -9.19 -4.46
C SER A 8 -5.42 -7.88 -4.44
N PHE A 9 -4.80 -7.53 -3.31
CA PHE A 9 -4.11 -6.26 -3.15
C PHE A 9 -2.95 -6.06 -4.13
N ARG A 10 -2.20 -7.13 -4.46
CA ARG A 10 -1.14 -7.10 -5.48
C ARG A 10 -1.66 -6.58 -6.82
N THR A 11 -2.75 -7.18 -7.31
CA THR A 11 -3.41 -6.79 -8.57
C THR A 11 -3.93 -5.36 -8.49
N TYR A 12 -4.54 -4.99 -7.36
CA TYR A 12 -5.02 -3.62 -7.16
C TYR A 12 -3.89 -2.59 -7.28
N LEU A 13 -2.74 -2.81 -6.63
CA LEU A 13 -1.60 -1.91 -6.73
C LEU A 13 -1.08 -1.80 -8.17
N TRP A 14 -1.01 -2.92 -8.88
CA TRP A 14 -0.58 -2.94 -10.28
C TRP A 14 -1.46 -2.05 -11.18
N ASP A 15 -2.78 -2.13 -10.99
CA ASP A 15 -3.75 -1.43 -11.81
C ASP A 15 -3.89 0.05 -11.43
N HIS A 16 -3.78 0.38 -10.15
CA HIS A 16 -4.13 1.70 -9.62
C HIS A 16 -2.94 2.56 -9.16
N LEU A 17 -1.75 1.99 -8.99
CA LEU A 17 -0.55 2.70 -8.55
C LEU A 17 0.65 2.41 -9.46
N PRO A 18 0.82 3.16 -10.57
CA PRO A 18 1.90 2.95 -11.54
C PRO A 18 3.29 2.92 -10.91
N GLU A 19 3.52 3.72 -9.87
CA GLU A 19 4.76 3.81 -9.11
C GLU A 19 5.16 2.48 -8.46
N ALA A 20 4.19 1.61 -8.14
CA ALA A 20 4.44 0.31 -7.52
C ALA A 20 4.92 -0.76 -8.51
N ARG A 21 4.70 -0.58 -9.82
CA ARG A 21 4.89 -1.65 -10.83
C ARG A 21 6.33 -2.16 -10.88
N GLY A 22 7.31 -1.26 -10.82
CA GLY A 22 8.72 -1.66 -10.81
C GLY A 22 9.07 -2.51 -9.58
N LEU A 23 8.59 -2.12 -8.41
CA LEU A 23 8.80 -2.88 -7.16
C LEU A 23 8.08 -4.23 -7.20
N LEU A 24 6.87 -4.29 -7.75
CA LEU A 24 6.12 -5.53 -7.91
C LEU A 24 6.81 -6.49 -8.89
N GLN A 25 7.45 -5.97 -9.94
CA GLN A 25 8.27 -6.77 -10.85
C GLN A 25 9.49 -7.34 -10.13
N THR A 26 10.24 -6.51 -9.39
CA THR A 26 11.39 -6.96 -8.61
C THR A 26 10.99 -8.03 -7.59
N ILE A 27 9.88 -7.86 -6.88
CA ILE A 27 9.38 -8.88 -5.95
C ILE A 27 9.02 -10.17 -6.68
N ALA A 28 8.35 -10.09 -7.84
CA ALA A 28 8.02 -11.30 -8.61
C ALA A 28 9.27 -12.03 -9.13
N GLU A 29 10.33 -11.30 -9.47
CA GLU A 29 11.64 -11.85 -9.81
C GLU A 29 12.28 -12.53 -8.60
N GLU A 30 12.34 -11.86 -7.45
CA GLU A 30 12.83 -12.41 -6.17
C GLU A 30 12.07 -13.70 -5.78
N GLU A 31 10.74 -13.70 -5.86
CA GLU A 31 9.90 -14.88 -5.55
C GLU A 31 10.18 -16.04 -6.51
N THR A 32 10.42 -15.74 -7.79
CA THR A 32 10.75 -16.76 -8.80
C THR A 32 12.11 -17.38 -8.53
N GLU A 33 13.10 -16.56 -8.17
CA GLU A 33 14.44 -17.02 -7.80
C GLU A 33 14.38 -17.86 -6.52
N GLU A 34 13.69 -17.38 -5.47
CA GLU A 34 13.55 -18.10 -4.20
C GLU A 34 12.83 -19.44 -4.36
N ALA A 35 11.72 -19.48 -5.12
CA ALA A 35 11.00 -20.72 -5.41
C ALA A 35 11.89 -21.76 -6.11
N ALA A 36 12.75 -21.30 -7.04
CA ALA A 36 13.68 -22.16 -7.75
C ALA A 36 14.81 -22.68 -6.83
N GLU A 37 15.35 -21.82 -5.97
CA GLU A 37 16.40 -22.19 -5.00
C GLU A 37 15.91 -23.18 -3.94
N LEU A 38 14.66 -23.02 -3.48
CA LEU A 38 14.05 -23.87 -2.45
C LEU A 38 13.37 -25.12 -3.02
N GLU A 39 13.28 -25.26 -4.35
CA GLU A 39 12.55 -26.32 -5.06
C GLU A 39 11.07 -26.43 -4.63
N VAL A 40 10.43 -25.30 -4.34
CA VAL A 40 9.01 -25.23 -3.92
C VAL A 40 8.14 -24.51 -4.96
N PRO A 41 6.82 -24.74 -4.98
CA PRO A 41 5.90 -23.95 -5.79
C PRO A 41 5.92 -22.45 -5.45
N LEU A 42 5.83 -21.58 -6.46
CA LEU A 42 5.84 -20.11 -6.30
C LEU A 42 4.88 -19.60 -5.21
N LYS A 43 3.66 -20.14 -5.17
CA LYS A 43 2.63 -19.79 -4.17
C LYS A 43 3.07 -19.93 -2.70
N GLU A 44 4.12 -20.70 -2.42
CA GLU A 44 4.62 -20.93 -1.07
C GLU A 44 5.58 -19.83 -0.61
N VAL A 45 6.12 -19.05 -1.55
CA VAL A 45 7.02 -17.92 -1.32
C VAL A 45 6.42 -16.56 -1.73
N GLU A 46 5.25 -16.55 -2.38
CA GLU A 46 4.56 -15.32 -2.76
C GLU A 46 4.34 -14.40 -1.55
N ALA A 47 4.84 -13.16 -1.65
CA ALA A 47 4.65 -12.12 -0.66
C ALA A 47 3.15 -11.85 -0.46
N GLY A 48 2.71 -12.11 0.77
CA GLY A 48 1.34 -11.85 1.20
C GLY A 48 1.02 -10.36 1.33
N THR A 49 -0.25 -10.03 1.47
CA THR A 49 -0.72 -8.63 1.48
C THR A 49 -0.11 -7.78 2.59
N TYR A 50 0.13 -8.33 3.79
CA TYR A 50 0.83 -7.60 4.85
C TYR A 50 2.22 -7.12 4.44
N GLU A 51 2.94 -7.96 3.71
CA GLU A 51 4.27 -7.64 3.20
C GLU A 51 4.18 -6.62 2.07
N LEU A 52 3.26 -6.79 1.13
CA LEU A 52 3.05 -5.86 0.03
C LEU A 52 2.64 -4.46 0.50
N VAL A 53 1.74 -4.36 1.50
CA VAL A 53 1.39 -3.07 2.11
C VAL A 53 2.63 -2.40 2.71
N SER A 54 3.50 -3.17 3.36
CA SER A 54 4.69 -2.63 4.02
C SER A 54 5.83 -2.30 3.04
N ARG A 55 6.33 -3.30 2.29
CA ARG A 55 7.49 -3.18 1.40
C ARG A 55 7.19 -2.32 0.18
N VAL A 56 6.04 -2.54 -0.45
CA VAL A 56 5.72 -1.87 -1.73
C VAL A 56 4.99 -0.56 -1.46
N TYR A 57 3.80 -0.62 -0.86
CA TYR A 57 2.95 0.55 -0.81
C TYR A 57 3.48 1.63 0.12
N TRP A 58 3.78 1.30 1.38
CA TRP A 58 4.31 2.27 2.33
C TRP A 58 5.77 2.63 2.06
N TRP A 59 6.71 1.71 2.29
CA TRP A 59 8.15 2.03 2.24
C TRP A 59 8.67 2.24 0.82
N GLY A 60 8.08 1.57 -0.17
CA GLY A 60 8.52 1.63 -1.55
C GLY A 60 8.00 2.85 -2.32
N VAL A 61 6.78 3.29 -2.02
CA VAL A 61 6.11 4.36 -2.79
C VAL A 61 5.71 5.53 -1.91
N PHE A 62 4.81 5.33 -0.94
CA PHE A 62 4.15 6.44 -0.25
C PHE A 62 5.12 7.24 0.62
N HIS A 63 5.87 6.58 1.51
CA HIS A 63 6.83 7.26 2.37
C HIS A 63 7.92 8.00 1.57
N PRO A 64 8.57 7.40 0.56
CA PRO A 64 9.50 8.14 -0.30
C PRO A 64 8.87 9.34 -1.02
N ALA A 65 7.62 9.25 -1.46
CA ALA A 65 6.92 10.38 -2.07
C ALA A 65 6.72 11.53 -1.08
N LEU A 66 6.37 11.22 0.18
CA LEU A 66 6.27 12.21 1.26
C LEU A 66 7.62 12.88 1.55
N GLU A 67 8.68 12.10 1.70
CA GLU A 67 10.05 12.60 1.95
C GLU A 67 10.54 13.53 0.83
N ARG A 68 10.29 13.15 -0.44
CA ARG A 68 10.65 13.97 -1.62
C ARG A 68 9.71 15.15 -1.84
N ARG A 69 8.57 15.20 -1.15
CA ARG A 69 7.47 16.15 -1.37
C ARG A 69 6.99 16.16 -2.82
N ASP A 70 6.90 14.99 -3.43
CA ASP A 70 6.31 14.86 -4.76
C ASP A 70 4.78 14.94 -4.64
N GLU A 71 4.23 16.14 -4.81
CA GLU A 71 2.80 16.41 -4.62
C GLU A 71 1.90 15.47 -5.44
N LYS A 72 2.31 15.08 -6.65
CA LYS A 72 1.50 14.22 -7.53
C LYS A 72 1.49 12.77 -7.06
N GLU A 73 2.65 12.24 -6.67
CA GLU A 73 2.74 10.89 -6.11
C GLU A 73 2.03 10.82 -4.75
N VAL A 74 2.20 11.83 -3.91
CA VAL A 74 1.55 11.95 -2.60
C VAL A 74 0.02 11.98 -2.78
N GLU A 75 -0.52 12.86 -3.61
CA GLU A 75 -1.95 12.95 -3.87
C GLU A 75 -2.52 11.60 -4.34
N ARG A 76 -1.83 10.91 -5.26
CA ARG A 76 -2.25 9.59 -5.73
C ARG A 76 -2.22 8.54 -4.64
N CYS A 77 -1.18 8.53 -3.81
CA CYS A 77 -1.08 7.60 -2.69
C CYS A 77 -2.23 7.81 -1.69
N TYR A 78 -2.54 9.06 -1.35
CA TYR A 78 -3.70 9.37 -0.49
C TYR A 78 -5.02 8.95 -1.14
N ALA A 79 -5.20 9.17 -2.43
CA ALA A 79 -6.40 8.75 -3.16
C ALA A 79 -6.57 7.22 -3.15
N VAL A 80 -5.47 6.47 -3.38
CA VAL A 80 -5.45 5.01 -3.28
C VAL A 80 -5.80 4.54 -1.86
N LEU A 81 -5.22 5.16 -0.83
CA LEU A 81 -5.53 4.81 0.56
C LEU A 81 -7.01 5.05 0.88
N GLU A 82 -7.56 6.20 0.49
CA GLU A 82 -8.97 6.54 0.70
C GLU A 82 -9.90 5.55 0.00
N ASP A 83 -9.57 5.15 -1.23
CA ASP A 83 -10.34 4.18 -1.99
C ASP A 83 -10.31 2.79 -1.34
N LEU A 84 -9.13 2.33 -0.92
CA LEU A 84 -8.98 1.07 -0.20
C LEU A 84 -9.67 1.07 1.17
N LEU A 85 -9.66 2.19 1.91
CA LEU A 85 -10.42 2.31 3.17
C LEU A 85 -11.93 2.32 2.96
N ARG A 86 -12.39 2.63 1.74
CA ARG A 86 -13.81 2.66 1.38
C ARG A 86 -14.30 1.32 0.81
N HIS A 87 -13.45 0.64 0.05
CA HIS A 87 -13.85 -0.52 -0.75
C HIS A 87 -13.07 -1.79 -0.40
N GLY A 88 -12.03 -1.73 0.42
CA GLY A 88 -11.33 -2.90 0.93
C GLY A 88 -12.22 -3.74 1.83
N ASP A 89 -11.98 -5.06 1.83
CA ASP A 89 -12.54 -5.93 2.86
C ASP A 89 -11.94 -5.62 4.25
N GLU A 90 -12.55 -6.20 5.28
CA GLU A 90 -12.18 -5.91 6.67
C GLU A 90 -10.69 -6.21 6.96
N ASN A 91 -10.16 -7.32 6.43
CA ASN A 91 -8.77 -7.70 6.66
C ASN A 91 -7.80 -6.71 6.02
N LEU A 92 -8.12 -6.22 4.81
CA LEU A 92 -7.31 -5.22 4.12
C LEU A 92 -7.35 -3.88 4.83
N VAL A 93 -8.53 -3.44 5.27
CA VAL A 93 -8.70 -2.21 6.03
C VAL A 93 -7.91 -2.28 7.34
N GLN A 94 -8.01 -3.37 8.10
CA GLN A 94 -7.24 -3.55 9.34
C GLN A 94 -5.72 -3.54 9.08
N CYS A 95 -5.27 -4.19 8.01
CA CYS A 95 -3.85 -4.17 7.62
C CYS A 95 -3.37 -2.74 7.31
N LEU A 96 -4.14 -1.97 6.53
CA LEU A 96 -3.82 -0.58 6.20
C LEU A 96 -3.84 0.33 7.44
N GLU A 97 -4.75 0.10 8.37
CA GLU A 97 -4.81 0.85 9.63
C GLU A 97 -3.51 0.70 10.43
N VAL A 98 -3.01 -0.53 10.56
CA VAL A 98 -1.79 -0.83 11.30
C VAL A 98 -0.53 -0.39 10.54
N ARG A 99 -0.48 -0.61 9.22
CA ARG A 99 0.76 -0.47 8.43
C ARG A 99 0.93 0.87 7.74
N VAL A 100 -0.11 1.68 7.63
CA VAL A 100 -0.09 2.95 6.89
C VAL A 100 -0.69 4.07 7.73
N VAL A 101 -1.95 3.92 8.16
CA VAL A 101 -2.67 4.99 8.88
C VAL A 101 -1.97 5.34 10.20
N ALA A 102 -1.48 4.33 10.94
CA ALA A 102 -0.72 4.55 12.16
C ALA A 102 0.55 5.41 11.95
N TRP A 103 1.22 5.27 10.80
CA TRP A 103 2.37 6.12 10.47
C TRP A 103 1.93 7.53 10.08
N LEU A 104 0.87 7.67 9.27
CA LEU A 104 0.34 8.98 8.88
C LEU A 104 -0.21 9.79 10.07
N ALA A 105 -0.63 9.10 11.14
CA ALA A 105 -1.04 9.73 12.40
C ALA A 105 0.14 10.29 13.21
N SER A 106 1.39 9.99 12.85
CA SER A 106 2.56 10.58 13.51
C SER A 106 2.63 12.08 13.23
N ALA A 107 3.29 12.83 14.13
CA ALA A 107 3.42 14.28 14.02
C ALA A 107 4.06 14.75 12.70
N ASP A 108 4.86 13.89 12.07
CA ASP A 108 5.64 14.22 10.88
C ASP A 108 4.77 14.41 9.63
N TRP A 109 3.59 13.77 9.56
CA TRP A 109 2.75 13.73 8.36
C TRP A 109 1.36 14.34 8.54
N VAL A 110 1.11 15.00 9.68
CA VAL A 110 -0.19 15.60 9.99
C VAL A 110 -0.55 16.70 9.00
N SER A 111 0.43 17.51 8.55
CA SER A 111 0.20 18.59 7.58
C SER A 111 -0.30 18.05 6.24
N GLU A 112 0.40 17.06 5.70
CA GLU A 112 0.12 16.40 4.43
C GLU A 112 -1.24 15.70 4.52
N SER A 113 -1.49 15.00 5.62
CA SER A 113 -2.77 14.35 5.89
C SER A 113 -3.93 15.35 5.90
N ARG A 114 -3.77 16.54 6.46
CA ARG A 114 -4.82 17.58 6.44
C ARG A 114 -5.14 18.08 5.03
N VAL A 115 -4.16 18.09 4.14
CA VAL A 115 -4.31 18.57 2.76
C VAL A 115 -4.94 17.47 1.89
N TYR A 116 -4.34 16.29 1.88
CA TYR A 116 -4.61 15.26 0.87
C TYR A 116 -5.55 14.14 1.34
N ALA A 117 -5.72 13.91 2.66
CA ALA A 117 -6.59 12.83 3.11
C ALA A 117 -8.04 13.06 2.68
N GLY A 118 -8.69 12.00 2.20
CA GLY A 118 -10.14 11.98 1.98
C GLY A 118 -10.93 11.83 3.28
N GLU A 119 -12.25 11.75 3.17
CA GLU A 119 -13.16 11.71 4.31
C GLU A 119 -12.88 10.52 5.25
N ARG A 120 -12.69 9.32 4.71
CA ARG A 120 -12.49 8.09 5.50
C ARG A 120 -11.17 8.07 6.22
N LEU A 121 -10.12 8.57 5.58
CA LEU A 121 -8.82 8.69 6.20
C LEU A 121 -8.80 9.81 7.25
N ARG A 122 -9.42 10.97 6.97
CA ARG A 122 -9.53 12.06 7.95
C ARG A 122 -10.21 11.61 9.24
N ALA A 123 -11.31 10.84 9.13
CA ALA A 123 -12.02 10.31 10.29
C ALA A 123 -11.16 9.38 11.17
N ARG A 124 -10.03 8.88 10.67
CA ARG A 124 -9.08 8.04 11.42
C ARG A 124 -7.89 8.81 11.97
N LEU A 125 -7.48 9.87 11.28
CA LEU A 125 -6.27 10.64 11.60
C LEU A 125 -6.54 11.85 12.50
N ILE A 126 -7.74 12.44 12.39
CA ILE A 126 -8.08 13.70 13.03
C ILE A 126 -9.27 13.44 13.96
N PRO A 127 -9.05 13.42 15.31
CA PRO A 127 -10.14 13.27 16.27
C PRO A 127 -11.10 14.46 16.26
#